data_AF-A0A7Y1V5Z9-F1
#
_entry.id   AF-A0A7Y1V5Z9-F1
#
_cell.length_a   1.000
_cell.length_b   1.000
_cell.length_c   1.000
_cell.angle_alpha   90.00
_cell.angle_beta   90.00
_cell.angle_gamma   90.00
#
_symmetry.space_group_name_H-M   'P 1'
#
loop_
_entity.id
_entity.type
_entity.pdbx_description
1 polymer ?
#
loop_
_entity_poly.entity_id
_entity_poly.type
_entity_poly.pdbx_seq_one_letter_code
_entity_poly.pdbx_strand_id
1 'polypeptide(L)'
;MTIRNILQIFGRPRWAMETLIAGQPSFKTLTPYIPKGANLRHLGLFMNRTFSCRLNEDKIKTIRDKWKGKLVLKGVASLEDTETAIRLGLDGIIISNHDGRQLDHGQSTIEALRAIAPKYADQIKIMIDSGMRTGPDIASVLATGAEFTFLGRSFMYGLAALGRHGGNHTISILKTQLRQVMEHLCCDRIEAPQVPHQVIGIININWDLPCLGSHPSRHVKFKCQNY
;
A
#
# COMPACT_ATOMS: atom_id res chain seq x y z
N MET A 1 -24.08 20.21 -14.93
CA MET A 1 -24.28 19.85 -13.51
C MET A 1 -25.71 19.35 -13.35
N THR A 2 -25.94 18.27 -12.59
CA THR A 2 -27.30 17.74 -12.34
C THR A 2 -27.88 18.34 -11.06
N ILE A 3 -29.21 18.37 -10.91
CA ILE A 3 -29.89 18.82 -9.68
C ILE A 3 -29.41 18.03 -8.46
N ARG A 4 -29.22 16.71 -8.63
CA ARG A 4 -28.68 15.83 -7.59
C ARG A 4 -27.32 16.30 -7.08
N ASN A 5 -26.41 16.65 -8.00
CA ASN A 5 -25.08 17.13 -7.62
C ASN A 5 -25.17 18.49 -6.91
N ILE A 6 -26.06 19.38 -7.35
CA ILE A 6 -26.28 20.67 -6.70
C ILE A 6 -26.72 20.47 -5.25
N LEU A 7 -27.73 19.62 -5.00
CA LEU A 7 -28.20 19.32 -3.65
C LEU A 7 -27.11 18.67 -2.78
N GLN A 8 -26.27 17.80 -3.34
CA GLN A 8 -25.12 17.22 -2.62
C GLN A 8 -24.10 18.28 -2.22
N ILE A 9 -23.82 19.25 -3.09
CA ILE A 9 -22.90 20.36 -2.80
C ILE A 9 -23.47 21.24 -1.68
N PHE A 10 -24.76 21.56 -1.73
CA PHE A 10 -25.44 22.31 -0.67
C PHE A 10 -25.37 21.61 0.69
N GLY A 11 -25.48 20.27 0.72
CA GLY A 11 -25.33 19.48 1.94
C GLY A 11 -23.89 19.43 2.50
N ARG A 12 -22.90 20.04 1.83
CA ARG A 12 -21.48 20.01 2.19
C ARG A 12 -20.86 21.42 2.14
N PRO A 13 -21.36 22.38 2.94
CA PRO A 13 -21.03 23.80 2.81
C PRO A 13 -19.53 24.09 2.96
N ARG A 14 -18.86 23.43 3.90
CA ARG A 14 -17.41 23.56 4.07
C ARG A 14 -16.64 23.14 2.82
N TRP A 15 -16.93 21.95 2.29
CA TRP A 15 -16.26 21.46 1.08
C TRP A 15 -16.52 22.38 -0.13
N ALA A 16 -17.75 22.88 -0.26
CA ALA A 16 -18.14 23.78 -1.35
C ALA A 16 -17.36 25.10 -1.29
N MET A 17 -17.27 25.71 -0.11
CA MET A 17 -16.55 26.97 0.09
C MET A 17 -15.05 26.80 -0.15
N GLU A 18 -14.43 25.76 0.41
CA GLU A 18 -13.00 25.47 0.21
C GLU A 18 -12.67 25.20 -1.26
N THR A 19 -13.56 24.48 -1.97
CA THR A 19 -13.40 24.23 -3.42
C THR A 19 -13.54 25.52 -4.23
N LEU A 20 -14.46 26.41 -3.85
CA LEU A 20 -14.64 27.71 -4.51
C LEU A 20 -13.40 28.59 -4.35
N ILE A 21 -12.82 28.63 -3.13
CA ILE A 21 -11.60 29.39 -2.83
C ILE A 21 -10.39 28.81 -3.57
N ALA A 22 -10.23 27.49 -3.56
CA ALA A 22 -9.08 26.82 -4.18
C ALA A 22 -9.15 26.73 -5.72
N GLY A 23 -10.37 26.83 -6.27
CA GLY A 23 -10.61 26.68 -7.70
C GLY A 23 -10.65 25.22 -8.17
N GLN A 24 -10.76 25.05 -9.49
CA GLN A 24 -10.89 23.71 -10.09
C GLN A 24 -9.58 22.91 -10.02
N PRO A 25 -9.62 21.64 -9.58
CA PRO A 25 -8.43 20.80 -9.55
C PRO A 25 -7.90 20.52 -10.97
N SER A 26 -6.58 20.45 -11.08
CA SER A 26 -5.88 20.18 -12.35
C SER A 26 -4.63 19.32 -12.12
N PHE A 27 -4.23 18.56 -13.14
CA PHE A 27 -3.01 17.75 -13.09
C PHE A 27 -1.80 18.64 -13.38
N LYS A 28 -1.26 19.27 -12.33
CA LYS A 28 -0.15 20.22 -12.44
C LYS A 28 1.09 19.63 -13.14
N THR A 29 1.42 18.38 -12.85
CA THR A 29 2.56 17.67 -13.48
C THR A 29 2.38 17.44 -14.98
N LEU A 30 1.13 17.31 -15.43
CA LEU A 30 0.80 17.11 -16.84
C LEU A 30 0.60 18.42 -17.60
N THR A 31 0.42 19.54 -16.90
CA THR A 31 0.15 20.85 -17.51
C THR A 31 1.15 21.23 -18.62
N PRO A 32 2.47 20.97 -18.50
CA PRO A 32 3.43 21.26 -19.57
C PRO A 32 3.24 20.42 -20.85
N TYR A 33 2.60 19.24 -20.74
CA TYR A 33 2.41 18.29 -21.83
C TYR A 33 1.02 18.38 -22.47
N ILE A 34 0.15 19.24 -21.94
CA ILE A 34 -1.21 19.45 -22.46
C ILE A 34 -1.17 20.58 -23.50
N PRO A 35 -1.69 20.38 -24.73
CA PRO A 35 -1.77 21.43 -25.73
C PRO A 35 -2.52 22.67 -25.20
N LYS A 36 -2.04 23.88 -25.51
CA LYS A 36 -2.70 25.12 -25.10
C LYS A 36 -4.15 25.16 -25.63
N GLY A 37 -5.12 25.42 -24.76
CA GLY A 37 -6.55 25.42 -25.09
C GLY A 37 -7.28 24.08 -24.88
N ALA A 38 -6.58 23.02 -24.47
CA ALA A 38 -7.19 21.74 -24.13
C ALA A 38 -7.90 21.79 -22.76
N ASN A 39 -9.16 21.38 -22.72
CA ASN A 39 -9.98 21.25 -21.51
C ASN A 39 -9.75 19.92 -20.77
N LEU A 40 -10.35 19.74 -19.59
CA LEU A 40 -10.30 18.49 -18.81
C LEU A 40 -10.65 17.22 -19.62
N ARG A 41 -11.52 17.33 -20.62
CA ARG A 41 -11.88 16.22 -21.51
C ARG A 41 -10.72 15.80 -22.41
N HIS A 42 -9.96 16.76 -22.94
CA HIS A 42 -8.75 16.48 -23.71
C HIS A 42 -7.65 15.85 -22.86
N LEU A 43 -7.55 16.23 -21.58
CA LEU A 43 -6.63 15.56 -20.65
C LEU A 43 -7.01 14.09 -20.45
N GLY A 44 -8.29 13.77 -20.27
CA GLY A 44 -8.75 12.39 -20.20
C GLY A 44 -8.40 11.58 -21.46
N LEU A 45 -8.53 12.19 -22.65
CA LEU A 45 -8.15 11.57 -23.92
C LEU A 45 -6.63 11.37 -24.04
N PHE A 46 -5.83 12.36 -23.62
CA PHE A 46 -4.37 12.27 -23.59
C PHE A 46 -3.91 11.15 -22.65
N MET A 47 -4.49 11.08 -21.45
CA MET A 47 -4.26 10.00 -20.48
C MET A 47 -4.61 8.66 -21.10
N ASN A 48 -5.79 8.50 -21.71
CA ASN A 48 -6.18 7.25 -22.35
C ASN A 48 -5.19 6.84 -23.45
N ARG A 49 -4.73 7.76 -24.30
CA ARG A 49 -3.73 7.45 -25.34
C ARG A 49 -2.36 7.08 -24.78
N THR A 50 -1.99 7.66 -23.64
CA THR A 50 -0.67 7.43 -23.02
C THR A 50 -0.67 6.14 -22.19
N PHE A 51 -1.79 5.83 -21.52
CA PHE A 51 -1.97 4.64 -20.68
C PHE A 51 -2.48 3.41 -21.45
N SER A 52 -2.91 3.54 -22.70
CA SER A 52 -3.54 2.45 -23.46
C SER A 52 -2.59 1.33 -23.89
N CYS A 53 -1.28 1.54 -23.83
CA CYS A 53 -0.36 0.50 -24.24
C CYS A 53 0.09 -0.37 -23.06
N ARG A 54 -0.12 -1.69 -23.20
CA ARG A 54 0.44 -2.73 -22.32
C ARG A 54 1.91 -2.43 -22.01
N LEU A 55 2.25 -2.46 -20.73
CA LEU A 55 3.63 -2.44 -20.29
C LEU A 55 4.26 -3.79 -20.65
N ASN A 56 5.45 -3.77 -21.23
CA ASN A 56 6.21 -4.97 -21.58
C ASN A 56 7.67 -4.77 -21.14
N GLU A 57 8.45 -5.85 -21.23
CA GLU A 57 9.85 -5.82 -20.79
C GLU A 57 10.68 -4.75 -21.52
N ASP A 58 10.48 -4.57 -22.83
CA ASP A 58 11.25 -3.60 -23.62
C ASP A 58 11.02 -2.16 -23.15
N LYS A 59 9.78 -1.83 -22.76
CA LYS A 59 9.46 -0.53 -22.15
C LYS A 59 10.10 -0.36 -20.79
N ILE A 60 10.11 -1.41 -19.97
CA ILE A 60 10.76 -1.38 -18.66
C ILE A 60 12.27 -1.19 -18.82
N LYS A 61 12.90 -1.90 -19.76
CA LYS A 61 14.32 -1.72 -20.11
C LYS A 61 14.62 -0.28 -20.53
N THR A 62 13.78 0.29 -21.40
CA THR A 62 13.93 1.70 -21.82
C THR A 62 13.85 2.67 -20.63
N ILE A 63 12.95 2.42 -19.68
CA ILE A 63 12.85 3.24 -18.45
C ILE A 63 14.11 3.04 -17.60
N ARG A 64 14.57 1.79 -17.43
CA ARG A 64 15.77 1.45 -16.68
C ARG A 64 17.04 2.04 -17.31
N ASP A 65 17.09 2.19 -18.62
CA ASP A 65 18.21 2.82 -19.32
C ASP A 65 18.26 4.33 -19.07
N LYS A 66 17.10 4.98 -18.98
CA LYS A 66 16.99 6.43 -18.76
C LYS A 66 17.09 6.83 -17.28
N TRP A 67 16.55 6.01 -16.39
CA TRP A 67 16.59 6.24 -14.95
C TRP A 67 17.71 5.42 -14.33
N LYS A 68 18.62 6.03 -13.56
CA LYS A 68 19.72 5.30 -12.88
C LYS A 68 19.53 5.17 -11.37
N GLY A 69 18.48 5.77 -10.81
CA GLY A 69 18.13 5.65 -9.40
C GLY A 69 17.42 4.33 -9.06
N LYS A 70 16.81 4.23 -7.88
CA LYS A 70 16.01 3.05 -7.53
C LYS A 70 14.76 2.94 -8.40
N LEU A 71 14.51 1.78 -9.00
CA LEU A 71 13.34 1.50 -9.83
C LEU A 71 12.53 0.35 -9.25
N VAL A 72 11.25 0.60 -8.99
CA VAL A 72 10.36 -0.31 -8.27
C VAL A 72 9.14 -0.61 -9.12
N LEU A 73 8.78 -1.89 -9.25
CA LEU A 73 7.56 -2.31 -9.96
C LEU A 73 6.38 -2.38 -8.99
N LYS A 74 5.36 -1.54 -9.20
CA LYS A 74 4.13 -1.55 -8.41
C LYS A 74 3.01 -2.27 -9.15
N GLY A 75 2.26 -3.08 -8.42
CA GLY A 75 1.14 -3.85 -8.99
C GLY A 75 1.46 -5.33 -9.17
N VAL A 76 2.55 -5.81 -8.56
CA VAL A 76 2.93 -7.22 -8.60
C VAL A 76 1.95 -8.03 -7.76
N ALA A 77 1.50 -9.16 -8.30
CA ALA A 77 0.62 -10.08 -7.59
C ALA A 77 1.07 -11.54 -7.66
N SER A 78 2.06 -11.88 -8.47
CA SER A 78 2.46 -13.28 -8.70
C SER A 78 3.97 -13.52 -8.62
N LEU A 79 4.35 -14.79 -8.58
CA LEU A 79 5.75 -15.21 -8.57
C LEU A 79 6.42 -14.88 -9.90
N GLU A 80 5.71 -15.11 -11.01
CA GLU A 80 6.20 -14.90 -12.38
C GLU A 80 6.54 -13.42 -12.64
N ASP A 81 5.69 -12.51 -12.15
CA ASP A 81 5.94 -11.07 -12.23
C ASP A 81 7.14 -10.66 -11.35
N THR A 82 7.33 -11.33 -10.20
CA THR A 82 8.47 -11.10 -9.31
C THR A 82 9.78 -11.56 -9.96
N GLU A 83 9.81 -12.75 -10.54
CA GLU A 83 10.96 -13.27 -11.30
C GLU A 83 11.30 -12.37 -12.48
N THR A 84 10.28 -11.85 -13.16
CA THR A 84 10.46 -10.88 -14.24
C THR A 84 11.08 -9.58 -13.73
N ALA A 85 10.62 -9.05 -12.59
CA ALA A 85 11.22 -7.87 -11.97
C ALA A 85 12.70 -8.08 -11.62
N ILE A 86 13.04 -9.24 -11.05
CA ILE A 86 14.43 -9.61 -10.74
C ILE A 86 15.27 -9.71 -12.01
N ARG A 87 14.79 -10.44 -13.03
CA ARG A 87 15.47 -10.61 -14.33
C ARG A 87 15.76 -9.27 -15.02
N LEU A 88 14.86 -8.29 -14.87
CA LEU A 88 15.00 -6.96 -15.45
C LEU A 88 15.87 -6.01 -14.60
N GLY A 89 16.43 -6.47 -13.48
CA GLY A 89 17.30 -5.67 -12.62
C GLY A 89 16.56 -4.55 -11.91
N LEU A 90 15.30 -4.78 -11.52
CA LEU A 90 14.55 -3.84 -10.69
C LEU A 90 15.03 -3.92 -9.23
N ASP A 91 15.00 -2.78 -8.55
CA ASP A 91 15.50 -2.66 -7.18
C ASP A 91 14.49 -3.15 -6.14
N GLY A 92 13.22 -3.23 -6.50
CA GLY A 92 12.14 -3.59 -5.60
C GLY A 92 10.82 -3.85 -6.30
N ILE A 93 9.89 -4.43 -5.56
CA ILE A 93 8.50 -4.61 -5.95
C ILE A 93 7.55 -4.06 -4.88
N ILE A 94 6.38 -3.57 -5.31
CA ILE A 94 5.25 -3.29 -4.43
C ILE A 94 4.12 -4.24 -4.81
N ILE A 95 3.86 -5.20 -3.92
CA ILE A 95 2.72 -6.09 -4.00
C ILE A 95 1.46 -5.26 -3.81
N SER A 96 0.64 -5.19 -4.85
CA SER A 96 -0.46 -4.24 -4.93
C SER A 96 -1.55 -4.71 -5.88
N ASN A 97 -2.80 -4.57 -5.47
CA ASN A 97 -3.97 -4.69 -6.34
C ASN A 97 -4.67 -3.33 -6.56
N HIS A 98 -3.93 -2.24 -6.35
CA HIS A 98 -4.44 -0.86 -6.46
C HIS A 98 -5.65 -0.61 -5.53
N ASP A 99 -5.58 -1.14 -4.31
CA ASP A 99 -6.63 -1.08 -3.28
C ASP A 99 -8.00 -1.62 -3.77
N GLY A 100 -7.96 -2.65 -4.63
CA GLY A 100 -9.13 -3.34 -5.19
C GLY A 100 -9.84 -2.60 -6.32
N ARG A 101 -9.21 -1.60 -6.94
CA ARG A 101 -9.89 -0.70 -7.91
C ARG A 101 -9.71 -1.07 -9.38
N GLN A 102 -8.82 -2.00 -9.69
CA GLN A 102 -8.46 -2.35 -11.08
C GLN A 102 -9.09 -3.67 -11.52
N LEU A 103 -9.01 -4.71 -10.68
CA LEU A 103 -9.61 -6.02 -10.93
C LEU A 103 -10.32 -6.49 -9.65
N ASP A 104 -11.65 -6.58 -9.71
CA ASP A 104 -12.50 -6.87 -8.55
C ASP A 104 -12.25 -8.28 -7.99
N HIS A 105 -12.12 -9.27 -8.89
CA HIS A 105 -11.77 -10.65 -8.54
C HIS A 105 -10.25 -10.86 -8.38
N GLY A 106 -9.48 -9.80 -8.11
CA GLY A 106 -8.06 -9.90 -7.81
C GLY A 106 -7.82 -10.48 -6.42
N GLN A 107 -6.72 -11.21 -6.25
CA GLN A 107 -6.31 -11.70 -4.93
C GLN A 107 -5.97 -10.56 -3.96
N SER A 108 -6.07 -10.85 -2.66
CA SER A 108 -5.59 -9.96 -1.61
C SER A 108 -4.06 -9.85 -1.64
N THR A 109 -3.52 -8.66 -1.34
CA THR A 109 -2.07 -8.42 -1.35
C THR A 109 -1.33 -9.20 -0.26
N ILE A 110 -1.99 -9.52 0.85
CA ILE A 110 -1.38 -10.35 1.91
C ILE A 110 -1.19 -11.81 1.48
N GLU A 111 -2.10 -12.35 0.66
CA GLU A 111 -1.95 -13.72 0.15
C GLU A 111 -0.80 -13.80 -0.86
N ALA A 112 -0.71 -12.81 -1.77
CA ALA A 112 0.43 -12.70 -2.67
C ALA A 112 1.76 -12.56 -1.90
N LEU A 113 1.79 -11.75 -0.83
CA LEU A 113 2.97 -11.58 0.01
C LEU A 113 3.42 -12.89 0.66
N ARG A 114 2.47 -13.69 1.20
CA ARG A 114 2.79 -15.00 1.79
C ARG A 114 3.45 -15.96 0.80
N ALA A 115 3.08 -15.89 -0.48
CA ALA A 115 3.69 -16.71 -1.52
C ALA A 115 5.06 -16.18 -1.99
N ILE A 116 5.19 -14.86 -2.10
CA ILE A 116 6.36 -14.19 -2.69
C ILE A 116 7.52 -14.05 -1.67
N ALA A 117 7.24 -13.58 -0.46
CA ALA A 117 8.28 -13.21 0.51
C ALA A 117 9.23 -14.37 0.88
N PRO A 118 8.75 -15.60 1.14
CA PRO A 118 9.65 -16.71 1.49
C PRO A 118 10.62 -17.11 0.39
N LYS A 119 10.35 -16.74 -0.87
CA LYS A 119 11.13 -17.15 -2.04
C LYS A 119 12.11 -16.09 -2.54
N TYR A 120 11.82 -14.81 -2.35
CA TYR A 120 12.53 -13.73 -3.04
C TYR A 120 12.98 -12.57 -2.14
N ALA A 121 12.71 -12.61 -0.82
CA ALA A 121 13.09 -11.51 0.08
C ALA A 121 14.60 -11.25 0.17
N ASP A 122 15.42 -12.25 -0.19
CA ASP A 122 16.88 -12.15 -0.26
C ASP A 122 17.40 -11.62 -1.62
N GLN A 123 16.54 -11.55 -2.64
CA GLN A 123 16.90 -11.19 -4.01
C GLN A 123 16.40 -9.81 -4.43
N ILE A 124 15.26 -9.36 -3.89
CA ILE A 124 14.64 -8.09 -4.27
C ILE A 124 13.93 -7.46 -3.07
N LYS A 125 13.87 -6.13 -3.03
CA LYS A 125 13.14 -5.43 -1.97
C LYS A 125 11.64 -5.62 -2.10
N ILE A 126 11.00 -6.14 -1.05
CA ILE A 126 9.57 -6.46 -1.07
C ILE A 126 8.81 -5.45 -0.24
N MET A 127 7.88 -4.77 -0.88
CA MET A 127 7.01 -3.78 -0.26
C MET A 127 5.55 -4.08 -0.62
N ILE A 128 4.61 -3.43 0.03
CA ILE A 128 3.18 -3.78 -0.11
C ILE A 128 2.25 -2.60 0.18
N ASP A 129 1.11 -2.59 -0.51
CA ASP A 129 -0.02 -1.72 -0.21
C ASP A 129 -1.36 -2.50 -0.18
N SER A 130 -2.47 -1.76 -0.16
CA SER A 130 -3.86 -2.25 -0.11
C SER A 130 -4.31 -2.77 1.26
N GLY A 131 -5.55 -2.41 1.64
CA GLY A 131 -6.25 -3.01 2.77
C GLY A 131 -5.87 -2.51 4.18
N MET A 132 -4.60 -2.21 4.47
CA MET A 132 -4.16 -1.80 5.82
C MET A 132 -4.83 -0.51 6.32
N ARG A 133 -5.36 -0.52 7.56
CA ARG A 133 -6.02 0.64 8.19
C ARG A 133 -5.51 0.94 9.60
N THR A 134 -4.82 0.00 10.23
CA THR A 134 -4.39 0.09 11.64
C THR A 134 -2.93 -0.29 11.84
N GLY A 135 -2.37 0.05 13.01
CA GLY A 135 -1.03 -0.40 13.43
C GLY A 135 -0.86 -1.92 13.45
N PRO A 136 -1.82 -2.71 14.00
CA PRO A 136 -1.81 -4.17 13.89
C PRO A 136 -1.72 -4.69 12.45
N ASP A 137 -2.48 -4.13 11.51
CA ASP A 137 -2.38 -4.55 10.10
C ASP A 137 -0.96 -4.36 9.56
N ILE A 138 -0.35 -3.21 9.87
CA ILE A 138 1.03 -2.90 9.49
C ILE A 138 1.98 -3.91 10.11
N ALA A 139 1.85 -4.20 11.40
CA ALA A 139 2.68 -5.18 12.10
C ALA A 139 2.58 -6.58 11.47
N SER A 140 1.36 -7.06 11.17
CA SER A 140 1.14 -8.36 10.54
C SER A 140 1.80 -8.46 9.17
N VAL A 141 1.70 -7.39 8.38
CA VAL A 141 2.27 -7.34 7.04
C VAL A 141 3.80 -7.33 7.09
N LEU A 142 4.38 -6.55 7.99
CA LEU A 142 5.84 -6.55 8.23
C LEU A 142 6.33 -7.93 8.71
N ALA A 143 5.60 -8.56 9.63
CA ALA A 143 5.88 -9.93 10.12
C ALA A 143 5.78 -11.00 9.01
N THR A 144 5.05 -10.71 7.93
CA THR A 144 4.91 -11.62 6.78
C THR A 144 6.07 -11.49 5.79
N GLY A 145 6.99 -10.54 5.99
CA GLY A 145 8.22 -10.38 5.21
C GLY A 145 8.24 -9.19 4.26
N ALA A 146 7.28 -8.26 4.38
CA ALA A 146 7.40 -6.97 3.72
C ALA A 146 8.37 -6.06 4.47
N GLU A 147 9.19 -5.30 3.75
CA GLU A 147 10.14 -4.34 4.31
C GLU A 147 9.53 -2.94 4.47
N PHE A 148 8.57 -2.58 3.62
CA PHE A 148 7.83 -1.33 3.71
C PHE A 148 6.36 -1.50 3.37
N THR A 149 5.52 -0.72 4.05
CA THR A 149 4.08 -0.64 3.82
C THR A 149 3.67 0.73 3.31
N PHE A 150 2.69 0.77 2.41
CA PHE A 150 2.11 2.00 1.89
C PHE A 150 0.60 2.03 2.17
N LEU A 151 0.10 3.21 2.54
CA LEU A 151 -1.32 3.42 2.82
C LEU A 151 -1.86 4.58 1.97
N GLY A 152 -2.96 4.34 1.26
CA GLY A 152 -3.65 5.34 0.44
C GLY A 152 -4.86 5.94 1.16
N ARG A 153 -5.97 5.18 1.19
CA ARG A 153 -7.27 5.66 1.71
C ARG A 153 -7.21 6.25 3.12
N SER A 154 -6.45 5.66 4.04
CA SER A 154 -6.31 6.17 5.41
C SER A 154 -5.83 7.62 5.44
N PHE A 155 -4.83 7.97 4.61
CA PHE A 155 -4.33 9.34 4.48
C PHE A 155 -5.31 10.25 3.74
N MET A 156 -6.02 9.74 2.73
CA MET A 156 -7.08 10.49 2.05
C MET A 156 -8.21 10.87 3.01
N TYR A 157 -8.60 9.97 3.92
CA TYR A 157 -9.62 10.25 4.94
C TYR A 157 -9.13 11.28 5.95
N GLY A 158 -7.89 11.15 6.43
CA GLY A 158 -7.28 12.16 7.29
C GLY A 158 -7.27 13.54 6.64
N LEU A 159 -6.80 13.63 5.39
CA LEU A 159 -6.78 14.87 4.61
C LEU A 159 -8.19 15.45 4.43
N ALA A 160 -9.17 14.61 4.09
CA ALA A 160 -10.54 15.05 3.88
C ALA A 160 -11.21 15.58 5.16
N ALA A 161 -10.88 15.00 6.31
CA ALA A 161 -11.45 15.39 7.60
C ALA A 161 -10.74 16.61 8.23
N LEU A 162 -9.40 16.67 8.15
CA LEU A 162 -8.59 17.62 8.92
C LEU A 162 -7.75 18.57 8.03
N GLY A 163 -7.95 18.53 6.71
CA GLY A 163 -7.21 19.35 5.76
C GLY A 163 -5.70 19.13 5.87
N ARG A 164 -4.92 20.21 5.85
CA ARG A 164 -3.45 20.17 5.90
C ARG A 164 -2.85 19.38 7.09
N HIS A 165 -3.60 19.23 8.18
CA HIS A 165 -3.17 18.49 9.37
C HIS A 165 -3.47 16.99 9.30
N GLY A 166 -4.30 16.58 8.35
CA GLY A 166 -4.79 15.22 8.22
C GLY A 166 -3.71 14.18 8.03
N GLY A 167 -2.72 14.46 7.17
CA GLY A 167 -1.62 13.54 6.95
C GLY A 167 -0.82 13.27 8.23
N ASN A 168 -0.45 14.33 8.95
CA ASN A 168 0.29 14.23 10.21
C ASN A 168 -0.51 13.52 11.31
N HIS A 169 -1.81 13.82 11.40
CA HIS A 169 -2.69 13.15 12.35
C HIS A 169 -2.81 11.64 12.07
N THR A 170 -3.05 11.27 10.80
CA THR A 170 -3.16 9.87 10.38
C THR A 170 -1.88 9.09 10.69
N ILE A 171 -0.70 9.60 10.30
CA ILE A 171 0.56 8.89 10.57
C ILE A 171 0.86 8.81 12.07
N SER A 172 0.48 9.83 12.86
CA SER A 172 0.65 9.78 14.30
C SER A 172 -0.15 8.65 14.94
N ILE A 173 -1.41 8.46 14.54
CA ILE A 173 -2.24 7.36 15.04
C ILE A 173 -1.65 6.01 14.67
N LEU A 174 -1.28 5.83 13.39
CA LEU A 174 -0.72 4.57 12.90
C LEU A 174 0.60 4.21 13.60
N LYS A 175 1.47 5.21 13.82
CA LYS A 175 2.73 5.02 14.57
C LYS A 175 2.47 4.65 16.04
N THR A 176 1.53 5.31 16.69
CA THR A 176 1.16 4.98 18.09
C THR A 176 0.65 3.55 18.19
N GLN A 177 -0.26 3.15 17.29
CA GLN A 177 -0.81 1.78 17.28
C GLN A 177 0.28 0.75 16.98
N LEU A 178 1.15 1.00 16.00
CA LEU A 178 2.26 0.09 15.67
C LEU A 178 3.21 -0.05 16.87
N ARG A 179 3.57 1.05 17.52
CA ARG A 179 4.40 1.04 18.72
C ARG A 179 3.77 0.23 19.85
N GLN A 180 2.47 0.38 20.10
CA GLN A 180 1.76 -0.41 21.11
C GLN A 180 1.82 -1.91 20.80
N VAL A 181 1.68 -2.29 19.53
CA VAL A 181 1.81 -3.69 19.12
C VAL A 181 3.23 -4.20 19.39
N MET A 182 4.26 -3.42 19.05
CA MET A 182 5.66 -3.77 19.32
C MET A 182 5.95 -3.92 20.81
N GLU A 183 5.45 -3.00 21.64
CA GLU A 183 5.58 -3.03 23.10
C GLU A 183 4.95 -4.31 23.68
N HIS A 184 3.74 -4.66 23.25
CA HIS A 184 3.06 -5.89 23.71
C HIS A 184 3.76 -7.18 23.25
N LEU A 185 4.51 -7.14 22.16
CA LEU A 185 5.27 -8.29 21.63
C LEU A 185 6.72 -8.30 22.11
N CYS A 186 7.13 -7.33 22.93
CA CYS A 186 8.51 -7.13 23.36
C CYS A 186 9.49 -7.02 22.18
N CYS A 187 9.08 -6.40 21.08
CA CYS A 187 9.95 -6.11 19.93
C CYS A 187 10.49 -4.68 20.07
N ASP A 188 11.81 -4.52 20.20
CA ASP A 188 12.46 -3.21 20.33
C ASP A 188 12.75 -2.55 18.98
N ARG A 189 12.76 -3.33 17.89
CA ARG A 189 13.06 -2.87 16.53
C ARG A 189 12.08 -3.39 15.49
N ILE A 190 11.95 -2.62 14.41
CA ILE A 190 11.22 -3.02 13.21
C ILE A 190 12.24 -3.61 12.24
N GLU A 191 12.56 -4.89 12.42
CA GLU A 191 13.33 -5.67 11.45
C GLU A 191 12.49 -6.88 11.07
N ALA A 192 12.29 -7.15 9.78
CA ALA A 192 11.76 -8.44 9.35
C ALA A 192 12.91 -9.48 9.47
N PRO A 193 12.74 -10.65 10.14
CA PRO A 193 11.53 -11.27 10.69
C PRO A 193 11.42 -11.18 12.23
N GLN A 194 12.00 -10.17 12.90
CA GLN A 194 11.95 -10.03 14.36
C GLN A 194 10.51 -9.88 14.90
N VAL A 195 9.56 -9.41 14.08
CA VAL A 195 8.14 -9.38 14.44
C VAL A 195 7.58 -10.81 14.38
N PRO A 196 7.15 -11.42 15.51
CA PRO A 196 6.74 -12.82 15.54
C PRO A 196 5.58 -13.11 14.59
N HIS A 197 5.62 -14.26 13.91
CA HIS A 197 4.48 -14.77 13.13
C HIS A 197 3.18 -14.91 13.95
N GLN A 198 3.26 -14.86 15.28
CA GLN A 198 2.10 -14.87 16.19
C GLN A 198 1.14 -13.70 15.95
N VAL A 199 1.59 -12.57 15.41
CA VAL A 199 0.69 -11.45 15.01
C VAL A 199 -0.26 -11.87 13.88
N ILE A 200 0.19 -12.79 13.02
CA ILE A 200 -0.65 -13.39 11.97
C ILE A 200 -1.67 -14.34 12.60
N GLY A 201 -1.28 -15.08 13.65
CA GLY A 201 -2.15 -16.01 14.40
C GLY A 201 -3.20 -15.34 15.30
N ILE A 202 -2.93 -14.16 15.87
CA ILE A 202 -3.93 -13.39 16.65
C ILE A 202 -5.03 -12.82 15.75
N ILE A 203 -4.74 -12.57 14.46
CA ILE A 203 -5.76 -12.16 13.47
C ILE A 203 -6.47 -13.39 12.88
N ASN A 204 -5.75 -14.50 12.65
CA ASN A 204 -6.32 -15.81 12.33
C ASN A 204 -6.75 -16.57 13.60
N ILE A 205 -7.57 -15.96 14.47
CA ILE A 205 -8.32 -16.74 15.46
C ILE A 205 -9.34 -17.56 14.66
N ASN A 206 -8.95 -18.78 14.30
CA ASN A 206 -9.87 -19.83 13.89
C ASN A 206 -10.90 -19.98 15.01
N TRP A 207 -12.17 -19.76 14.70
CA TRP A 207 -13.30 -20.02 15.59
C TRP A 207 -13.62 -21.51 15.76
N ASP A 208 -12.72 -22.40 15.33
CA ASP A 208 -12.86 -23.84 15.53
C ASP A 208 -12.19 -24.24 16.85
N LEU A 209 -12.91 -24.01 17.95
CA LEU A 209 -12.71 -24.79 19.17
C LEU A 209 -13.25 -26.20 18.92
N PRO A 210 -12.38 -27.22 19.03
CA PRO A 210 -12.69 -28.28 19.97
C PRO A 210 -11.48 -28.71 20.80
N CYS A 211 -11.69 -28.71 22.11
CA CYS A 211 -11.27 -29.71 23.10
C CYS A 211 -9.89 -30.39 22.96
N LEU A 212 -9.03 -30.14 23.97
CA LEU A 212 -8.12 -31.09 24.64
C LEU A 212 -7.47 -32.19 23.79
N GLY A 213 -6.17 -32.06 23.53
CA GLY A 213 -5.33 -33.17 23.05
C GLY A 213 -3.84 -32.80 22.98
N SER A 214 -3.04 -33.53 23.74
CA SER A 214 -1.61 -33.34 23.99
C SER A 214 -0.70 -33.54 22.78
N HIS A 215 0.19 -32.57 22.50
CA HIS A 215 1.50 -32.83 21.86
C HIS A 215 2.53 -31.76 22.28
N PRO A 216 3.83 -32.12 22.37
CA PRO A 216 4.85 -31.26 22.97
C PRO A 216 5.24 -30.15 21.98
N SER A 217 4.80 -28.93 22.25
CA SER A 217 5.26 -27.75 21.51
C SER A 217 6.71 -27.47 21.85
N ARG A 218 7.55 -27.38 20.80
CA ARG A 218 8.91 -26.84 20.91
C ARG A 218 8.81 -25.43 21.48
N HIS A 219 9.24 -25.25 22.71
CA HIS A 219 9.34 -23.94 23.34
C HIS A 219 10.32 -23.06 22.54
N VAL A 220 9.78 -22.07 21.82
CA VAL A 220 10.57 -20.92 21.37
C VAL A 220 10.86 -20.08 22.61
N LYS A 221 12.08 -20.19 23.13
CA LYS A 221 12.57 -19.32 24.21
C LYS A 221 12.75 -17.91 23.64
N PHE A 222 11.86 -16.99 24.02
CA PHE A 222 12.13 -15.56 23.89
C PHE A 222 13.22 -15.21 24.89
N LYS A 223 14.40 -14.82 24.39
CA LYS A 223 15.47 -14.29 25.22
C LYS A 223 15.22 -12.78 25.34
N CYS A 224 14.41 -12.38 26.31
CA CYS A 224 14.34 -10.97 26.72
C CYS A 224 15.75 -10.56 27.17
N GLN A 225 16.34 -9.55 26.54
CA GLN A 225 17.50 -8.88 27.10
C GLN A 225 17.03 -8.11 28.34
N ASN A 226 17.55 -8.50 29.49
CA ASN A 226 17.35 -7.79 30.75
C ASN A 226 17.97 -6.39 30.64
N TYR A 227 17.17 -5.36 30.89
CA TYR A 227 17.58 -4.15 31.61
C TYR A 227 16.44 -3.72 32.52
#